data_AF-A0A5T0J5N6-F1
#
_entry.id   AF-A0A5T0J5N6-F1
#
_cell.length_a   1.000
_cell.length_b   1.000
_cell.length_c   1.000
_cell.angle_alpha   90.00
_cell.angle_beta   90.00
_cell.angle_gamma   90.00
#
_symmetry.space_group_name_H-M   'P 1'
#
loop_
_entity.id
_entity.type
_entity.pdbx_description
1 polymer ?
#
loop_
_entity_poly.entity_id
_entity_poly.type
_entity_poly.pdbx_seq_one_letter_code
_entity_poly.pdbx_strand_id
1 'polypeptide(L)'
;MFIFLSLVAASFLNAEVLIYGPGGPAPVMKELALKFEEKTKEKVVVTAGPTPSWFKKARKDADLIFSGNTSMMDGFIKRIPSLNLEDLVVLNARPSGIIVRPNNPKNIKSFEDILKDNVNVMVVDGAGQVGLYEDMALKDGKRENLVKLRKNIKVYAKNSKIAIDEWNNNPNIDALIIWSHWAKVLGDKALFIEDEKAAVYRTAEIIPTKKGLQNKQALEFVKFIQSKEAQKIWKKHAWNEVE
;
A
#
# COMPACT_ATOMS: atom_id res chain seq x y z
N MET A 1 -57.47 -1.49 -33.74
CA MET A 1 -56.90 -0.51 -32.78
C MET A 1 -55.83 -1.24 -31.98
N PHE A 2 -54.56 -1.15 -32.40
CA PHE A 2 -53.43 -1.79 -31.71
C PHE A 2 -52.72 -0.73 -30.87
N ILE A 3 -52.74 -0.89 -29.55
CA ILE A 3 -51.99 -0.06 -28.62
C ILE A 3 -50.57 -0.64 -28.54
N PHE A 4 -49.60 0.06 -29.12
CA PHE A 4 -48.19 -0.20 -28.91
C PHE A 4 -47.79 0.37 -27.54
N LEU A 5 -47.50 -0.50 -26.58
CA LEU A 5 -46.92 -0.12 -25.29
C LEU A 5 -45.39 -0.04 -25.48
N SER A 6 -44.85 1.18 -25.60
CA SER A 6 -43.41 1.41 -25.64
C SER A 6 -42.84 1.32 -24.23
N LEU A 7 -42.13 0.21 -23.91
CA LEU A 7 -41.29 0.12 -22.71
C LEU A 7 -40.08 1.04 -22.90
N VAL A 8 -40.06 2.18 -22.21
CA VAL A 8 -38.82 2.97 -22.05
C VAL A 8 -38.03 2.32 -20.92
N ALA A 9 -37.02 1.54 -21.27
CA ALA A 9 -36.01 1.10 -20.31
C ALA A 9 -35.14 2.32 -19.95
N ALA A 10 -35.39 2.92 -18.80
CA ALA A 10 -34.48 3.91 -18.22
C ALA A 10 -33.19 3.18 -17.82
N SER A 11 -32.14 3.30 -18.64
CA SER A 11 -30.79 2.95 -18.24
C SER A 11 -30.33 3.95 -17.19
N PHE A 12 -30.45 3.57 -15.92
CA PHE A 12 -29.71 4.26 -14.85
C PHE A 12 -28.22 4.08 -15.16
N LEU A 13 -27.59 5.13 -15.69
CA LEU A 13 -26.13 5.21 -15.71
C LEU A 13 -25.71 5.35 -14.24
N ASN A 14 -25.43 4.23 -13.57
CA ASN A 14 -24.86 4.29 -12.23
C ASN A 14 -23.50 5.00 -12.34
N ALA A 15 -23.39 6.14 -11.67
CA ALA A 15 -22.17 6.92 -11.65
C ALA A 15 -21.05 6.07 -11.03
N GLU A 16 -19.96 5.86 -11.77
CA GLU A 16 -18.81 5.07 -11.31
C GLU A 16 -18.21 5.68 -10.03
N VAL A 17 -17.83 4.82 -9.07
CA VAL A 17 -17.04 5.25 -7.90
C VAL A 17 -15.58 5.37 -8.32
N LEU A 18 -15.02 6.57 -8.28
CA LEU A 18 -13.65 6.85 -8.69
C LEU A 18 -12.71 6.91 -7.47
N ILE A 19 -11.74 6.00 -7.46
CA ILE A 19 -10.79 5.81 -6.36
C ILE A 19 -9.37 6.09 -6.83
N TYR A 20 -8.62 6.87 -6.05
CA TYR A 20 -7.24 7.23 -6.37
C TYR A 20 -6.25 6.95 -5.23
N GLY A 21 -5.03 6.52 -5.56
CA GLY A 21 -4.01 6.29 -4.54
C GLY A 21 -2.67 5.74 -5.03
N PRO A 22 -1.76 5.41 -4.11
CA PRO A 22 -0.42 4.93 -4.45
C PRO A 22 -0.41 3.46 -4.91
N GLY A 23 0.72 3.05 -5.49
CA GLY A 23 0.89 1.68 -6.00
C GLY A 23 0.88 0.57 -4.93
N GLY A 24 1.26 0.85 -3.68
CA GLY A 24 1.40 -0.19 -2.63
C GLY A 24 0.09 -0.94 -2.33
N PRO A 25 -0.98 -0.26 -1.88
CA PRO A 25 -2.29 -0.88 -1.66
C PRO A 25 -3.07 -1.16 -2.97
N ALA A 26 -2.56 -0.76 -4.13
CA ALA A 26 -3.32 -0.87 -5.38
C ALA A 26 -3.77 -2.30 -5.75
N PRO A 27 -2.97 -3.37 -5.58
CA PRO A 27 -3.40 -4.73 -5.90
C PRO A 27 -4.64 -5.17 -5.09
N VAL A 28 -4.62 -4.92 -3.78
CA VAL A 28 -5.73 -5.27 -2.89
C VAL A 28 -6.96 -4.40 -3.15
N MET A 29 -6.78 -3.10 -3.37
CA MET A 29 -7.89 -2.19 -3.70
C MET A 29 -8.58 -2.58 -5.02
N LYS A 30 -7.82 -3.03 -6.03
CA LYS A 30 -8.37 -3.52 -7.31
C LYS A 30 -9.15 -4.82 -7.15
N GLU A 31 -8.63 -5.78 -6.38
CA GLU A 31 -9.35 -7.03 -6.12
C GLU A 31 -10.64 -6.79 -5.31
N LEU A 32 -10.58 -5.90 -4.31
CA LEU A 32 -11.77 -5.49 -3.55
C LEU A 32 -12.80 -4.77 -4.43
N ALA A 33 -12.36 -3.90 -5.34
CA ALA A 33 -13.24 -3.23 -6.31
C ALA A 33 -13.98 -4.23 -7.20
N LEU A 34 -13.26 -5.21 -7.76
CA LEU A 34 -13.87 -6.29 -8.55
C LEU A 34 -14.88 -7.10 -7.72
N LYS A 35 -14.52 -7.46 -6.48
CA LYS A 35 -15.41 -8.24 -5.61
C LYS A 35 -16.68 -7.47 -5.23
N PHE A 36 -16.56 -6.17 -5.01
CA PHE A 36 -17.70 -5.31 -4.75
C PHE A 36 -18.61 -5.24 -5.99
N GLU A 37 -18.04 -4.99 -7.17
CA GLU A 37 -18.77 -4.91 -8.43
C GLU A 37 -19.51 -6.22 -8.76
N GLU A 38 -18.89 -7.38 -8.53
CA GLU A 38 -19.56 -8.69 -8.67
C GLU A 38 -20.86 -8.77 -7.86
N LYS A 39 -20.83 -8.24 -6.63
CA LYS A 39 -21.89 -8.33 -5.62
C LYS A 39 -23.00 -7.30 -5.81
N THR A 40 -22.63 -6.07 -6.15
CA THR A 40 -23.57 -4.93 -6.17
C THR A 40 -23.94 -4.50 -7.58
N LYS A 41 -23.17 -4.93 -8.60
CA LYS A 41 -23.20 -4.41 -9.98
C LYS A 41 -22.81 -2.93 -10.08
N GLU A 42 -22.26 -2.37 -9.01
CA GLU A 42 -21.75 -1.00 -8.98
C GLU A 42 -20.27 -0.97 -9.36
N LYS A 43 -19.94 -0.17 -10.37
CA LYS A 43 -18.58 -0.10 -10.90
C LYS A 43 -17.68 0.77 -10.03
N VAL A 44 -16.54 0.21 -9.64
CA VAL A 44 -15.51 0.88 -8.84
C VAL A 44 -14.21 0.94 -9.64
N VAL A 45 -13.76 2.15 -9.99
CA VAL A 45 -12.56 2.37 -10.80
C VAL A 45 -11.40 2.80 -9.93
N VAL A 46 -10.37 1.95 -9.84
CA VAL A 46 -9.15 2.22 -9.06
C VAL A 46 -8.03 2.72 -9.97
N THR A 47 -7.73 4.02 -9.91
CA THR A 47 -6.58 4.63 -10.57
C THR A 47 -5.41 4.76 -9.58
N ALA A 48 -4.32 4.04 -9.82
CA ALA A 48 -3.21 4.00 -8.87
C ALA A 48 -1.83 4.09 -9.53
N GLY A 49 -0.87 4.67 -8.82
CA GLY A 49 0.49 4.85 -9.29
C GLY A 49 1.25 5.93 -8.50
N PRO A 50 2.40 6.42 -9.02
CA PRO A 50 3.09 7.57 -8.44
C PRO A 50 2.15 8.78 -8.34
N THR A 51 2.11 9.46 -7.19
CA THR A 51 1.16 10.57 -6.94
C THR A 51 1.02 11.57 -8.09
N PRO A 52 2.10 12.04 -8.76
CA PRO A 52 1.96 12.99 -9.88
C PRO A 52 1.10 12.50 -11.05
N SER A 53 0.99 11.19 -11.28
CA SER A 53 0.24 10.64 -12.43
C SER A 53 -1.28 10.77 -12.29
N TRP A 54 -1.80 10.90 -11.07
CA TRP A 54 -3.23 10.90 -10.81
C TRP A 54 -3.73 12.07 -9.96
N PHE A 55 -2.86 12.76 -9.21
CA PHE A 55 -3.26 13.76 -8.23
C PHE A 55 -4.07 14.93 -8.81
N LYS A 56 -3.71 15.41 -10.01
CA LYS A 56 -4.45 16.50 -10.68
C LYS A 56 -5.88 16.09 -11.02
N LYS A 57 -6.09 14.81 -11.38
CA LYS A 57 -7.41 14.27 -11.71
C LYS A 57 -8.23 14.04 -10.44
N ALA A 58 -7.63 13.41 -9.43
CA ALA A 58 -8.28 13.14 -8.15
C ALA A 58 -8.87 14.39 -7.48
N ARG A 59 -8.18 15.54 -7.55
CA ARG A 59 -8.72 16.82 -7.03
C ARG A 59 -10.01 17.29 -7.71
N LYS A 60 -10.33 16.77 -8.89
CA LYS A 60 -11.52 17.15 -9.66
C LYS A 60 -12.67 16.18 -9.47
N ASP A 61 -12.39 14.88 -9.44
CA ASP A 61 -13.43 13.87 -9.63
C ASP A 61 -13.37 12.68 -8.66
N ALA A 62 -12.39 12.61 -7.75
CA ALA A 62 -12.28 11.50 -6.82
C ALA A 62 -13.51 11.43 -5.91
N ASP A 63 -14.07 10.24 -5.79
CA ASP A 63 -14.99 9.91 -4.69
C ASP A 63 -14.16 9.55 -3.46
N LEU A 64 -13.13 8.72 -3.64
CA LEU A 64 -12.29 8.22 -2.55
C LEU A 64 -10.80 8.41 -2.87
N ILE A 65 -10.01 8.69 -1.84
CA ILE A 65 -8.55 8.71 -1.91
C ILE A 65 -8.01 7.73 -0.88
N PHE A 66 -7.12 6.83 -1.28
CA PHE A 66 -6.43 5.92 -0.37
C PHE A 66 -4.94 6.22 -0.28
N SER A 67 -4.35 5.95 0.87
CA SER A 67 -2.92 6.11 1.15
C SER A 67 -2.27 4.77 1.45
N GLY A 68 -0.95 4.76 1.35
CA GLY A 68 -0.14 3.66 1.84
C GLY A 68 0.37 3.89 3.26
N ASN A 69 0.07 4.99 3.94
CA ASN A 69 0.43 5.24 5.35
C ASN A 69 -0.08 6.62 5.77
N THR A 70 -0.17 6.82 7.08
CA THR A 70 -0.60 8.08 7.71
C THR A 70 0.14 9.30 7.19
N SER A 71 1.48 9.27 7.16
CA SER A 71 2.27 10.41 6.65
C SER A 71 1.92 10.80 5.20
N MET A 72 1.59 9.82 4.35
CA MET A 72 1.14 10.11 2.98
C MET A 72 -0.28 10.67 2.95
N MET A 73 -1.18 10.13 3.78
CA MET A 73 -2.54 10.66 3.89
C MET A 73 -2.56 12.09 4.42
N ASP A 74 -1.78 12.40 5.46
CA ASP A 74 -1.59 13.76 5.96
C ASP A 74 -1.08 14.70 4.86
N GLY A 75 -0.18 14.20 4.02
CA GLY A 75 0.29 14.90 2.83
C GLY A 75 -0.83 15.16 1.80
N PHE A 76 -1.77 14.24 1.64
CA PHE A 76 -2.94 14.44 0.78
C PHE A 76 -3.93 15.43 1.39
N ILE A 77 -4.26 15.31 2.68
CA ILE A 77 -5.16 16.22 3.41
C ILE A 77 -4.66 17.66 3.32
N LYS A 78 -3.36 17.90 3.53
CA LYS A 78 -2.75 19.23 3.39
C LYS A 78 -2.89 19.84 1.98
N ARG A 79 -3.03 19.01 0.94
CA ARG A 79 -3.03 19.43 -0.48
C ARG A 79 -4.40 19.34 -1.15
N ILE A 80 -5.39 18.77 -0.48
CA ILE A 80 -6.76 18.60 -0.95
C ILE A 80 -7.70 19.12 0.16
N PRO A 81 -8.03 20.42 0.14
CA PRO A 81 -8.77 21.07 1.23
C PRO A 81 -10.16 20.50 1.52
N SER A 82 -10.71 19.67 0.62
CA SER A 82 -12.03 19.04 0.78
C SER A 82 -12.00 17.72 1.58
N LEU A 83 -10.84 17.32 2.11
CA LEU A 83 -10.68 16.11 2.92
C LEU A 83 -10.76 16.48 4.41
N ASN A 84 -11.64 15.81 5.16
CA ASN A 84 -11.76 16.01 6.61
C ASN A 84 -11.28 14.76 7.36
N LEU A 85 -10.49 14.97 8.42
CA LEU A 85 -9.96 13.88 9.25
C LEU A 85 -11.07 13.05 9.92
N GLU A 86 -12.24 13.64 10.18
CA GLU A 86 -13.39 12.94 10.77
C GLU A 86 -13.96 11.85 9.84
N ASP A 87 -13.74 11.96 8.53
CA ASP A 87 -14.20 11.00 7.54
C ASP A 87 -13.15 9.91 7.24
N LEU A 88 -11.95 10.01 7.83
CA LEU A 88 -10.85 9.09 7.59
C LEU A 88 -11.12 7.71 8.20
N VAL A 89 -10.85 6.67 7.40
CA VAL A 89 -10.90 5.29 7.85
C VAL A 89 -9.50 4.69 7.79
N VAL A 90 -9.02 4.26 8.96
CA VAL A 90 -7.81 3.44 9.07
C VAL A 90 -8.18 2.00 8.71
N LEU A 91 -7.45 1.44 7.75
CA LEU A 91 -7.65 0.08 7.24
C LEU A 91 -6.56 -0.84 7.78
N ASN A 92 -6.37 -1.98 7.11
CA ASN A 92 -5.37 -2.98 7.44
C ASN A 92 -3.94 -2.44 7.44
N ALA A 93 -3.09 -3.07 8.25
CA ALA A 93 -1.66 -2.78 8.29
C ALA A 93 -0.86 -3.82 7.52
N ARG A 94 0.38 -3.50 7.18
CA ARG A 94 1.38 -4.50 6.79
C ARG A 94 2.65 -4.32 7.59
N PRO A 95 3.35 -5.42 7.92
CA PRO A 95 4.67 -5.35 8.50
C PRO A 95 5.70 -4.93 7.43
N SER A 96 6.69 -4.17 7.86
CA SER A 96 7.98 -4.16 7.18
C SER A 96 8.68 -5.51 7.35
N GLY A 97 9.67 -5.75 6.51
CA GLY A 97 10.55 -6.88 6.69
C GLY A 97 11.78 -6.75 5.82
N ILE A 98 12.47 -7.87 5.69
CA ILE A 98 13.74 -7.96 5.00
C ILE A 98 13.56 -8.97 3.88
N ILE A 99 13.79 -8.57 2.64
CA ILE A 99 13.98 -9.53 1.56
C ILE A 99 15.47 -9.83 1.41
N VAL A 100 15.80 -11.08 1.15
CA VAL A 100 17.16 -11.56 0.90
C VAL A 100 17.19 -12.36 -0.41
N ARG A 101 18.38 -12.66 -0.91
CA ARG A 101 18.54 -13.48 -2.13
C ARG A 101 17.91 -14.88 -1.96
N PRO A 102 17.48 -15.55 -3.04
CA PRO A 102 16.73 -16.82 -2.96
C PRO A 102 17.41 -17.92 -2.15
N ASN A 103 18.73 -18.02 -2.24
CA ASN A 103 19.55 -18.98 -1.50
C ASN A 103 20.09 -18.45 -0.16
N ASN A 104 19.81 -17.18 0.17
CA ASN A 104 20.23 -16.50 1.39
C ASN A 104 21.71 -16.79 1.76
N PRO A 105 22.70 -16.39 0.93
CA PRO A 105 24.08 -16.83 1.06
C PRO A 105 24.76 -16.28 2.33
N LYS A 106 24.19 -15.22 2.92
CA LYS A 106 24.62 -14.62 4.18
C LYS A 106 23.92 -15.22 5.40
N ASN A 107 23.02 -16.19 5.21
CA ASN A 107 22.25 -16.86 6.27
C ASN A 107 21.53 -15.85 7.21
N ILE A 108 20.93 -14.81 6.62
CA ILE A 108 20.18 -13.76 7.32
C ILE A 108 18.83 -14.33 7.77
N LYS A 109 18.54 -14.26 9.06
CA LYS A 109 17.31 -14.77 9.68
C LYS A 109 16.60 -13.73 10.56
N SER A 110 17.26 -12.61 10.85
CA SER A 110 16.68 -11.51 11.60
C SER A 110 17.27 -10.16 11.21
N PHE A 111 16.75 -9.09 11.79
CA PHE A 111 17.29 -7.75 11.66
C PHE A 111 18.72 -7.63 12.22
N GLU A 112 19.04 -8.32 13.31
CA GLU A 112 20.41 -8.31 13.86
C GLU A 112 21.43 -8.85 12.85
N ASP A 113 21.05 -9.77 11.98
CA ASP A 113 21.96 -10.32 10.97
C ASP A 113 22.34 -9.28 9.92
N ILE A 114 21.44 -8.35 9.56
CA ILE A 114 21.76 -7.26 8.63
C ILE A 114 22.61 -6.14 9.25
N LEU A 115 22.82 -6.19 10.57
CA LEU A 115 23.74 -5.29 11.30
C LEU A 115 25.18 -5.82 11.37
N LYS A 116 25.43 -7.06 10.95
CA LYS A 116 26.77 -7.64 10.90
C LYS A 116 27.61 -6.97 9.81
N ASP A 117 28.93 -6.96 10.00
CA ASP A 117 29.83 -6.42 8.99
C ASP A 117 29.72 -7.20 7.66
N ASN A 118 30.03 -6.51 6.56
CA ASN A 118 30.02 -7.08 5.20
C ASN A 118 28.64 -7.61 4.74
N VAL A 119 27.55 -6.99 5.22
CA VAL A 119 26.20 -7.14 4.66
C VAL A 119 25.85 -5.86 3.90
N ASN A 120 25.58 -5.98 2.61
CA ASN A 120 25.17 -4.87 1.76
C ASN A 120 23.65 -4.71 1.79
N VAL A 121 23.18 -3.65 2.44
CA VAL A 121 21.76 -3.37 2.61
C VAL A 121 21.31 -2.31 1.62
N MET A 122 20.12 -2.50 1.05
CA MET A 122 19.37 -1.47 0.35
C MET A 122 18.15 -1.07 1.18
N VAL A 123 17.79 0.21 1.14
CA VAL A 123 16.58 0.74 1.77
C VAL A 123 15.78 1.57 0.78
N VAL A 124 14.49 1.73 1.05
CA VAL A 124 13.64 2.67 0.30
C VAL A 124 13.41 3.92 1.14
N ASP A 125 13.82 5.08 0.62
CA ASP A 125 13.63 6.38 1.26
C ASP A 125 12.69 7.26 0.44
N GLY A 126 11.42 6.85 0.43
CA GLY A 126 10.37 7.52 -0.33
C GLY A 126 9.11 6.68 -0.44
N ALA A 127 8.08 7.20 -1.11
CA ALA A 127 6.82 6.48 -1.36
C ALA A 127 6.20 5.81 -0.11
N GLY A 128 6.22 6.52 1.03
CA GLY A 128 5.68 6.01 2.31
C GLY A 128 6.63 5.10 3.09
N GLN A 129 7.92 5.06 2.74
CA GLN A 129 8.98 4.31 3.46
C GLN A 129 10.05 5.22 4.07
N VAL A 130 9.90 6.54 3.96
CA VAL A 130 10.77 7.50 4.65
C VAL A 130 10.84 7.15 6.14
N GLY A 131 12.05 7.10 6.67
CA GLY A 131 12.35 6.74 8.06
C GLY A 131 12.24 5.26 8.41
N LEU A 132 11.77 4.37 7.51
CA LEU A 132 11.44 2.99 7.88
C LEU A 132 12.64 2.21 8.46
N TYR A 133 13.81 2.32 7.82
CA TYR A 133 15.01 1.63 8.30
C TYR A 133 15.49 2.16 9.65
N GLU A 134 15.25 3.45 9.93
CA GLU A 134 15.58 4.09 11.20
C GLU A 134 14.59 3.64 12.29
N ASP A 135 13.29 3.64 11.99
CA ASP A 135 12.24 3.12 12.88
C ASP A 135 12.54 1.67 13.30
N MET A 136 12.95 0.82 12.34
CA MET A 136 13.34 -0.56 12.63
C MET A 136 14.62 -0.65 13.46
N ALA A 137 15.65 0.15 13.14
CA ALA A 137 16.92 0.13 13.86
C ALA A 137 16.81 0.62 15.30
N LEU A 138 15.99 1.63 15.53
CA LEU A 138 15.82 2.30 16.82
C LEU A 138 14.61 1.82 17.61
N LYS A 139 13.95 0.73 17.19
CA LYS A 139 12.75 0.20 17.87
C LYS A 139 12.96 -0.03 19.38
N ASP A 140 14.16 -0.45 19.77
CA ASP A 140 14.55 -0.66 21.18
C ASP A 140 15.35 0.51 21.79
N GLY A 141 15.45 1.67 21.10
CA GLY A 141 16.27 2.80 21.53
C GLY A 141 17.79 2.59 21.44
N LYS A 142 18.25 1.50 20.80
CA LYS A 142 19.67 1.15 20.69
C LYS A 142 20.35 1.92 19.54
N ARG A 143 20.94 3.07 19.84
CA ARG A 143 21.70 3.89 18.86
C ARG A 143 22.70 3.09 18.03
N GLU A 144 23.38 2.11 18.64
CA GLU A 144 24.39 1.28 17.96
C GLU A 144 23.81 0.53 16.75
N ASN A 145 22.54 0.12 16.79
CA ASN A 145 21.89 -0.53 15.66
C ASN A 145 21.83 0.38 14.44
N LEU A 146 21.46 1.66 14.62
CA LEU A 146 21.41 2.62 13.53
C LEU A 146 22.82 2.92 12.98
N VAL A 147 23.82 3.01 13.87
CA VAL A 147 25.22 3.19 13.46
C VAL A 147 25.68 2.04 12.56
N LYS A 148 25.44 0.80 12.97
CA LYS A 148 25.79 -0.40 12.18
C LYS A 148 25.01 -0.47 10.88
N LEU A 149 23.69 -0.28 10.92
CA LEU A 149 22.85 -0.32 9.74
C LEU A 149 23.30 0.72 8.70
N ARG A 150 23.55 1.97 9.13
CA ARG A 150 24.00 3.02 8.20
C ARG A 150 25.33 2.71 7.51
N LYS A 151 26.25 2.00 8.15
CA LYS A 151 27.49 1.53 7.50
C LYS A 151 27.21 0.46 6.43
N ASN A 152 26.18 -0.34 6.65
CA ASN A 152 25.78 -1.44 5.77
C ASN A 152 24.90 -0.99 4.59
N ILE A 153 24.20 0.15 4.70
CA ILE A 153 23.38 0.67 3.59
C ILE A 153 24.27 1.14 2.43
N LYS A 154 24.10 0.53 1.26
CA LYS A 154 24.80 0.88 0.01
C LYS A 154 23.93 1.64 -0.98
N VAL A 155 22.61 1.49 -0.87
CA VAL A 155 21.64 2.11 -1.78
C VAL A 155 20.45 2.67 -1.02
N TYR A 156 20.08 3.92 -1.35
CA TYR A 156 18.84 4.57 -0.94
C TYR A 156 17.94 4.75 -2.18
N ALA A 157 16.98 3.86 -2.36
CA ALA A 157 16.05 3.91 -3.49
C ALA A 157 14.90 4.90 -3.22
N LYS A 158 14.54 5.72 -4.22
CA LYS A 158 13.49 6.76 -4.05
C LYS A 158 12.06 6.20 -3.95
N ASN A 159 11.84 4.96 -4.36
CA ASN A 159 10.56 4.25 -4.26
C ASN A 159 10.77 2.74 -4.50
N SER A 160 9.75 1.94 -4.24
CA SER A 160 9.82 0.49 -4.42
C SER A 160 10.13 0.06 -5.85
N LYS A 161 9.63 0.74 -6.88
CA LYS A 161 9.94 0.36 -8.27
C LYS A 161 11.45 0.43 -8.53
N ILE A 162 12.09 1.54 -8.14
CA ILE A 162 13.54 1.71 -8.27
C ILE A 162 14.30 0.67 -7.46
N ALA A 163 13.84 0.37 -6.23
CA ALA A 163 14.47 -0.66 -5.40
C ALA A 163 14.39 -2.06 -6.03
N ILE A 164 13.26 -2.39 -6.64
CA ILE A 164 13.06 -3.68 -7.33
C ILE A 164 13.89 -3.76 -8.62
N ASP A 165 13.95 -2.66 -9.38
CA ASP A 165 14.80 -2.59 -10.57
C ASP A 165 16.28 -2.76 -10.18
N GLU A 166 16.74 -2.10 -9.10
CA GLU A 166 18.09 -2.26 -8.56
C GLU A 166 18.33 -3.70 -8.06
N TRP A 167 17.38 -4.28 -7.32
CA TRP A 167 17.47 -5.65 -6.82
C TRP A 167 17.71 -6.66 -7.96
N ASN A 168 17.02 -6.50 -9.08
CA ASN A 168 17.13 -7.39 -10.22
C ASN A 168 18.45 -7.24 -10.99
N ASN A 169 19.06 -6.04 -10.97
CA ASN A 169 20.23 -5.73 -11.79
C ASN A 169 21.56 -5.71 -11.01
N ASN A 170 21.50 -5.62 -9.68
CA ASN A 170 22.68 -5.55 -8.83
C ASN A 170 22.72 -6.73 -7.85
N PRO A 171 23.47 -7.81 -8.15
CA PRO A 171 23.54 -8.99 -7.28
C PRO A 171 24.32 -8.75 -5.98
N ASN A 172 25.03 -7.62 -5.83
CA ASN A 172 25.86 -7.34 -4.66
C ASN A 172 25.08 -6.89 -3.43
N ILE A 173 23.78 -6.58 -3.58
CA ILE A 173 22.90 -6.29 -2.45
C ILE A 173 22.47 -7.61 -1.80
N ASP A 174 22.75 -7.77 -0.51
CA ASP A 174 22.42 -8.98 0.26
C ASP A 174 20.99 -8.92 0.82
N ALA A 175 20.55 -7.73 1.22
CA ALA A 175 19.26 -7.51 1.88
C ALA A 175 18.60 -6.21 1.43
N LEU A 176 17.26 -6.21 1.32
CA LEU A 176 16.45 -5.01 1.13
C LEU A 176 15.39 -4.90 2.23
N ILE A 177 15.39 -3.77 2.94
CA ILE A 177 14.32 -3.42 3.87
C ILE A 177 13.13 -2.84 3.07
N ILE A 178 11.99 -3.51 3.12
CA ILE A 178 10.78 -3.17 2.35
C ILE A 178 9.51 -3.76 3.00
N TRP A 179 8.33 -3.44 2.47
CA TRP A 179 7.06 -4.07 2.88
C TRP A 179 6.92 -5.52 2.40
N SER A 180 6.33 -6.37 3.25
CA SER A 180 6.16 -7.82 3.01
C SER A 180 5.50 -8.19 1.67
N HIS A 181 4.53 -7.42 1.19
CA HIS A 181 3.84 -7.70 -0.07
C HIS A 181 4.78 -7.71 -1.30
N TRP A 182 5.93 -7.01 -1.25
CA TRP A 182 6.89 -7.02 -2.37
C TRP A 182 7.60 -8.36 -2.52
N ALA A 183 7.71 -9.17 -1.46
CA ALA A 183 8.23 -10.52 -1.58
C ALA A 183 7.35 -11.38 -2.50
N LYS A 184 6.02 -11.22 -2.41
CA LYS A 184 5.08 -11.91 -3.32
C LYS A 184 5.27 -11.49 -4.78
N VAL A 185 5.59 -10.21 -5.01
CA VAL A 185 5.86 -9.68 -6.37
C VAL A 185 7.17 -10.22 -6.92
N LEU A 186 8.19 -10.38 -6.08
CA LEU A 186 9.50 -10.90 -6.49
C LEU A 186 9.51 -12.42 -6.68
N GLY A 187 8.60 -13.15 -6.03
CA GLY A 187 8.46 -14.59 -6.20
C GLY A 187 9.75 -15.34 -5.87
N ASP A 188 10.20 -16.19 -6.78
CA ASP A 188 11.43 -16.99 -6.66
C ASP A 188 12.73 -16.18 -6.64
N LYS A 189 12.68 -14.87 -6.91
CA LYS A 189 13.84 -13.96 -6.90
C LYS A 189 14.16 -13.39 -5.52
N ALA A 190 13.37 -13.70 -4.50
CA ALA A 190 13.63 -13.27 -3.14
C ALA A 190 13.06 -14.23 -2.10
N LEU A 191 13.74 -14.31 -0.95
CA LEU A 191 13.21 -14.91 0.27
C LEU A 191 12.81 -13.78 1.21
N PHE A 192 11.61 -13.87 1.81
CA PHE A 192 11.19 -12.95 2.86
C PHE A 192 11.62 -13.48 4.22
N ILE A 193 12.28 -12.63 5.01
CA ILE A 193 12.64 -12.89 6.40
C ILE A 193 11.64 -12.17 7.28
N GLU A 194 10.81 -12.95 7.97
CA GLU A 194 9.92 -12.46 9.01
C GLU A 194 10.69 -12.24 10.31
N ASP A 195 10.64 -11.01 10.81
CA ASP A 195 11.18 -10.64 12.11
C ASP A 195 10.18 -9.71 12.82
N GLU A 196 9.26 -10.31 13.56
CA GLU A 196 8.21 -9.57 14.28
C GLU A 196 8.80 -8.58 15.31
N LYS A 197 9.97 -8.91 15.87
CA LYS A 197 10.63 -8.05 16.87
C LYS A 197 11.12 -6.77 16.23
N ALA A 198 11.65 -6.83 15.00
CA ALA A 198 12.09 -5.66 14.27
C ALA A 198 11.00 -4.99 13.40
N ALA A 199 9.90 -5.70 13.11
CA ALA A 199 8.87 -5.22 12.20
C ALA A 199 8.23 -3.91 12.68
N VAL A 200 8.09 -2.98 11.73
CA VAL A 200 7.30 -1.75 11.89
C VAL A 200 6.04 -1.91 11.06
N TYR A 201 4.90 -1.58 11.64
CA TYR A 201 3.61 -1.69 10.96
C TYR A 201 3.18 -0.32 10.44
N ARG A 202 2.69 -0.27 9.20
CA ARG A 202 2.02 0.91 8.65
C ARG A 202 0.70 0.52 8.02
N THR A 203 -0.32 1.33 8.24
CA THR A 203 -1.68 1.13 7.77
C THR A 203 -1.87 1.62 6.34
N ALA A 204 -2.84 1.05 5.64
CA ALA A 204 -3.51 1.75 4.56
C ALA A 204 -4.62 2.60 5.18
N GLU A 205 -4.95 3.70 4.53
CA GLU A 205 -6.07 4.54 4.95
C GLU A 205 -6.87 4.90 3.73
N ILE A 206 -8.14 5.22 3.93
CA ILE A 206 -9.02 5.73 2.88
C ILE A 206 -9.83 6.89 3.45
N ILE A 207 -10.08 7.87 2.61
CA ILE A 207 -10.86 9.05 2.97
C ILE A 207 -11.79 9.42 1.80
N PRO A 208 -13.09 9.64 2.06
CA PRO A 208 -13.98 10.16 1.05
C PRO A 208 -13.69 11.66 0.83
N THR A 209 -13.86 12.10 -0.42
CA THR A 209 -13.93 13.54 -0.71
C THR A 209 -15.34 14.07 -0.43
N LYS A 210 -15.54 15.39 -0.52
CA LYS A 210 -16.88 15.98 -0.53
C LYS A 210 -17.83 15.32 -1.55
N LYS A 211 -17.33 14.91 -2.72
CA LYS A 211 -18.10 14.17 -3.72
C LYS A 211 -18.43 12.76 -3.21
N GLY A 212 -17.43 12.04 -2.69
CA GLY A 212 -17.61 10.70 -2.13
C GLY A 212 -18.61 10.64 -0.99
N LEU A 213 -18.67 11.66 -0.14
CA LEU A 213 -19.65 11.77 0.94
C LEU A 213 -21.10 11.86 0.45
N GLN A 214 -21.32 12.39 -0.75
CA GLN A 214 -22.64 12.46 -1.39
C GLN A 214 -22.93 11.22 -2.26
N ASN A 215 -21.94 10.33 -2.41
CA ASN A 215 -22.03 9.12 -3.22
C ASN A 215 -22.25 7.91 -2.30
N LYS A 216 -23.50 7.44 -2.24
CA LYS A 216 -23.89 6.30 -1.39
C LYS A 216 -23.07 5.05 -1.70
N GLN A 217 -22.81 4.77 -2.98
CA GLN A 217 -22.01 3.63 -3.43
C GLN A 217 -20.56 3.72 -2.94
N ALA A 218 -19.98 4.93 -2.91
CA ALA A 218 -18.63 5.13 -2.37
C ALA A 218 -18.56 4.79 -0.87
N LEU A 219 -19.57 5.20 -0.09
CA LEU A 219 -19.64 4.89 1.33
C LEU A 219 -19.92 3.39 1.59
N GLU A 220 -20.73 2.75 0.75
CA GLU A 220 -20.94 1.30 0.79
C GLU A 220 -19.67 0.53 0.45
N PHE A 221 -18.86 1.00 -0.49
CA PHE A 221 -17.55 0.43 -0.79
C PHE A 221 -16.61 0.55 0.42
N VAL A 222 -16.54 1.72 1.07
CA VAL A 222 -15.73 1.92 2.30
C VAL A 222 -16.16 0.96 3.42
N LYS A 223 -17.46 0.72 3.59
CA LYS A 223 -17.97 -0.29 4.54
C LYS A 223 -17.61 -1.71 4.11
N PHE A 224 -17.72 -2.02 2.82
CA PHE A 224 -17.40 -3.35 2.29
C PHE A 224 -15.94 -3.74 2.52
N ILE A 225 -14.98 -2.84 2.27
CA ILE A 225 -13.56 -3.14 2.40
C ILE A 225 -13.10 -3.38 3.85
N GLN A 226 -13.94 -3.04 4.84
CA GLN A 226 -13.73 -3.36 6.26
C GLN A 226 -14.40 -4.68 6.68
N SER A 227 -15.25 -5.26 5.83
CA SER A 227 -16.03 -6.45 6.17
C SER A 227 -15.16 -7.70 6.35
N LYS A 228 -15.66 -8.68 7.11
CA LYS A 228 -15.02 -10.00 7.29
C LYS A 228 -14.71 -10.71 5.97
N GLU A 229 -15.52 -10.48 4.93
CA GLU A 229 -15.27 -11.01 3.58
C GLU A 229 -14.03 -10.35 2.96
N ALA A 230 -13.93 -9.02 3.04
CA ALA A 230 -12.79 -8.26 2.55
C ALA A 230 -11.48 -8.60 3.28
N GLN A 231 -11.53 -8.96 4.56
CA GLN A 231 -10.34 -9.34 5.33
C GLN A 231 -9.57 -10.53 4.72
N LYS A 232 -10.28 -11.46 4.06
CA LYS A 232 -9.63 -12.57 3.33
C LYS A 232 -8.79 -12.07 2.15
N ILE A 233 -9.28 -11.04 1.45
CA ILE A 233 -8.60 -10.42 0.32
C ILE A 233 -7.41 -9.59 0.82
N TRP A 234 -7.57 -8.81 1.90
CA TRP A 234 -6.46 -8.11 2.54
C TRP A 234 -5.32 -9.08 2.92
N LYS A 235 -5.64 -10.17 3.62
CA LYS A 235 -4.66 -11.18 4.05
C LYS A 235 -3.96 -11.82 2.85
N LYS A 236 -4.69 -12.13 1.77
CA LYS A 236 -4.12 -12.63 0.51
C LYS A 236 -3.05 -11.69 -0.05
N HIS A 237 -3.18 -10.39 0.15
CA HIS A 237 -2.20 -9.38 -0.27
C HIS A 237 -1.17 -8.99 0.81
N ALA A 238 -1.06 -9.76 1.91
CA ALA A 238 -0.16 -9.50 3.04
C ALA A 238 -0.47 -8.19 3.80
N TRP A 239 -1.73 -7.81 3.82
CA TRP A 239 -2.27 -6.78 4.69
C TRP A 239 -3.13 -7.46 5.76
N ASN A 240 -2.84 -7.20 7.02
CA ASN A 240 -3.44 -7.86 8.15
C ASN A 240 -4.33 -6.89 8.91
N GLU A 241 -5.43 -7.41 9.43
CA GLU A 241 -6.14 -6.76 10.51
C GLU A 241 -5.20 -6.78 11.72
N VAL A 242 -4.96 -5.61 12.31
CA VAL A 242 -4.16 -5.48 13.53
C VAL A 242 -5.15 -5.09 14.61
N GLU A 243 -5.40 -6.01 15.53
CA GLU A 243 -6.24 -5.81 16.72
C GLU A 243 -5.47 -5.09 17.83
#